data_AF-A0A9C7QG48-F1
#
_entry.id   AF-A0A9C7QG48-F1
#
_cell.length_a   1.000
_cell.length_b   1.000
_cell.length_c   1.000
_cell.angle_alpha   90.00
_cell.angle_beta   90.00
_cell.angle_gamma   90.00
#
_symmetry.space_group_name_H-M   'P 1'
#
loop_
_entity.id
_entity.type
_entity.pdbx_description
1 polymer ?
#
loop_
_entity_poly.entity_id
_entity_poly.type
_entity_poly.pdbx_seq_one_letter_code
_entity_poly.pdbx_strand_id
1 'polypeptide(L)'
;MRRITGILLAVCTALFMAVQTAFSAPAESGWEDRAQECFGYFMRQRGAEDFWDGLDSGATDWAAYCYARLYGADGAEEYAQSVERHVGELYSAGGFVRPTEYQRAAICITVTGGNPSLAARLGAFGCEILDRQGFNAYIWALIALNVTGIQPPEGAANTADTLTEYLIAHQHADGSFALMGDGGDVDITAAAVYALAGTDSPGAAEAAQRGADWLAGFDSYS
;
A
#
# COMPACT_ATOMS: atom_id res chain seq x y z
N MET A 1 -9.30 -26.96 -14.48
CA MET A 1 -8.80 -25.91 -15.40
C MET A 1 -9.04 -24.49 -14.87
N ARG A 2 -10.26 -24.04 -14.52
CA ARG A 2 -10.51 -22.73 -13.83
C ARG A 2 -9.68 -22.46 -12.57
N ARG A 3 -9.24 -23.50 -11.85
CA ARG A 3 -8.40 -23.39 -10.63
C ARG A 3 -6.92 -23.10 -10.90
N ILE A 4 -6.40 -23.38 -12.10
CA ILE A 4 -5.02 -23.01 -12.49
C ILE A 4 -5.00 -21.57 -13.03
N THR A 5 -6.10 -21.13 -13.64
CA THR A 5 -6.29 -19.78 -14.17
C THR A 5 -6.44 -18.69 -13.08
N GLY A 6 -6.86 -19.04 -11.85
CA GLY A 6 -6.91 -18.13 -10.69
C GLY A 6 -5.60 -18.03 -9.91
N ILE A 7 -4.78 -19.09 -9.91
CA ILE A 7 -3.46 -19.09 -9.28
C ILE A 7 -2.46 -18.30 -10.12
N LEU A 8 -2.58 -18.34 -11.46
CA LEU A 8 -1.85 -17.48 -12.38
C LEU A 8 -2.24 -15.99 -12.28
N LEU A 9 -3.49 -15.66 -11.96
CA LEU A 9 -3.91 -14.26 -11.69
C LEU A 9 -3.27 -13.71 -10.40
N ALA A 10 -3.20 -14.52 -9.33
CA ALA A 10 -2.60 -14.15 -8.04
C ALA A 10 -1.07 -13.98 -8.11
N VAL A 11 -0.39 -14.78 -8.94
CA VAL A 11 1.04 -14.61 -9.22
C VAL A 11 1.29 -13.42 -10.14
N CYS A 12 0.37 -13.09 -11.04
CA CYS A 12 0.48 -11.89 -11.89
C CYS A 12 0.20 -10.59 -11.14
N THR A 13 -0.61 -10.55 -10.05
CA THR A 13 -0.68 -9.43 -9.07
C THR A 13 0.59 -9.34 -8.22
N ALA A 14 1.18 -10.48 -7.84
CA ALA A 14 2.42 -10.53 -7.09
C ALA A 14 3.63 -10.15 -7.94
N LEU A 15 3.56 -10.41 -9.25
CA LEU A 15 4.48 -9.81 -10.18
C LEU A 15 4.24 -8.33 -10.19
N PHE A 16 2.94 -7.86 -10.07
CA PHE A 16 2.23 -6.53 -10.26
C PHE A 16 2.49 -5.41 -9.25
N MET A 17 3.40 -4.54 -9.62
CA MET A 17 4.54 -5.03 -10.34
C MET A 17 5.77 -4.42 -9.83
N ALA A 18 6.81 -5.28 -9.73
CA ALA A 18 8.25 -5.14 -9.84
C ALA A 18 8.89 -3.75 -9.69
N VAL A 19 8.12 -2.71 -9.42
CA VAL A 19 8.10 -1.39 -10.07
C VAL A 19 7.86 -0.27 -9.03
N GLN A 20 7.95 -0.51 -7.73
CA GLN A 20 9.25 -0.51 -7.05
C GLN A 20 10.55 -0.37 -7.91
N THR A 21 10.67 -0.86 -9.15
CA THR A 21 11.52 -0.34 -10.26
C THR A 21 11.51 1.18 -10.47
N ALA A 22 10.62 1.97 -9.84
CA ALA A 22 10.78 3.41 -9.75
C ALA A 22 11.58 3.88 -8.52
N PHE A 23 12.26 3.00 -7.79
CA PHE A 23 13.61 3.32 -7.33
C PHE A 23 14.49 3.44 -8.58
N SER A 24 14.35 4.58 -9.26
CA SER A 24 15.46 5.27 -9.91
C SER A 24 16.18 4.61 -11.09
N ALA A 25 15.72 3.50 -11.67
CA ALA A 25 16.48 2.85 -12.76
C ALA A 25 15.93 3.21 -14.15
N PRO A 26 16.63 4.02 -14.96
CA PRO A 26 16.48 3.99 -16.41
C PRO A 26 17.18 2.73 -16.91
N ALA A 27 16.54 1.56 -16.77
CA ALA A 27 17.10 0.30 -17.22
C ALA A 27 16.09 -0.40 -18.14
N GLU A 28 16.24 -0.09 -19.43
CA GLU A 28 15.82 -0.90 -20.59
C GLU A 28 14.39 -1.48 -20.54
N SER A 29 13.45 -0.66 -21.02
CA SER A 29 12.02 -0.88 -21.32
C SER A 29 11.56 -2.30 -21.68
N GLY A 30 10.39 -2.69 -21.17
CA GLY A 30 9.75 -3.99 -21.45
C GLY A 30 8.68 -4.43 -20.44
N TRP A 31 8.44 -3.65 -19.38
CA TRP A 31 7.40 -3.94 -18.38
C TRP A 31 6.02 -3.46 -18.82
N GLU A 32 5.97 -2.46 -19.71
CA GLU A 32 4.76 -1.81 -20.19
C GLU A 32 3.82 -2.81 -20.85
N ASP A 33 4.33 -3.62 -21.77
CA ASP A 33 3.56 -4.66 -22.45
C ASP A 33 3.00 -5.71 -21.47
N ARG A 34 3.76 -6.05 -20.43
CA ARG A 34 3.35 -7.01 -19.40
C ARG A 34 2.29 -6.43 -18.47
N ALA A 35 2.42 -5.16 -18.11
CA ALA A 35 1.40 -4.43 -17.37
C ALA A 35 0.10 -4.35 -18.17
N GLN A 36 0.17 -4.02 -19.46
CA GLN A 36 -0.98 -4.00 -20.37
C GLN A 36 -1.63 -5.39 -20.52
N GLU A 37 -0.84 -6.45 -20.67
CA GLU A 37 -1.35 -7.83 -20.75
C GLU A 37 -2.14 -8.20 -19.47
N CYS A 38 -1.59 -7.86 -18.31
CA CYS A 38 -2.19 -8.15 -17.01
C CYS A 38 -3.48 -7.35 -16.78
N PHE A 39 -3.49 -6.04 -17.06
CA PHE A 39 -4.72 -5.24 -16.97
C PHE A 39 -5.75 -5.67 -18.01
N GLY A 40 -5.33 -6.00 -19.23
CA GLY A 40 -6.20 -6.57 -20.25
C GLY A 40 -6.84 -7.89 -19.81
N TYR A 41 -6.09 -8.77 -19.15
CA TYR A 41 -6.63 -10.00 -18.57
C TYR A 41 -7.61 -9.71 -17.44
N PHE A 42 -7.28 -8.76 -16.55
CA PHE A 42 -8.16 -8.32 -15.47
C PHE A 42 -9.49 -7.74 -15.97
N MET A 43 -9.47 -6.91 -17.02
CA MET A 43 -10.68 -6.39 -17.68
C MET A 43 -11.50 -7.52 -18.34
N ARG A 44 -10.85 -8.43 -19.08
CA ARG A 44 -11.54 -9.56 -19.72
C ARG A 44 -12.24 -10.48 -18.73
N GLN A 45 -11.67 -10.68 -17.54
CA GLN A 45 -12.32 -11.48 -16.49
C GLN A 45 -13.62 -10.84 -15.98
N ARG A 46 -13.70 -9.51 -16.02
CA ARG A 46 -14.87 -8.73 -15.61
C ARG A 46 -15.82 -8.43 -16.76
N GLY A 47 -15.41 -8.67 -18.00
CA GLY A 47 -16.16 -8.30 -19.20
C GLY A 47 -16.26 -6.78 -19.39
N ALA A 48 -15.26 -6.05 -18.88
CA ALA A 48 -15.21 -4.59 -18.91
C ALA A 48 -14.58 -4.08 -20.23
N GLU A 49 -15.10 -2.98 -20.77
CA GLU A 49 -14.54 -2.30 -21.95
C GLU A 49 -13.55 -1.20 -21.54
N ASP A 50 -13.82 -0.49 -20.44
CA ASP A 50 -12.87 0.40 -19.77
C ASP A 50 -12.24 -0.27 -18.54
N PHE A 51 -11.06 0.20 -18.13
CA PHE A 51 -10.43 -0.32 -16.92
C PHE A 51 -11.31 -0.05 -15.69
N TRP A 52 -11.86 1.16 -15.55
CA TRP A 52 -12.55 1.60 -14.33
C TRP A 52 -13.93 0.99 -14.15
N ASP A 53 -14.52 0.45 -15.22
CA ASP A 53 -15.85 -0.16 -15.20
C ASP A 53 -15.93 -1.33 -14.23
N GLY A 54 -16.92 -1.29 -13.34
CA GLY A 54 -17.23 -2.38 -12.42
C GLY A 54 -16.12 -2.70 -11.42
N LEU A 55 -15.26 -1.73 -11.06
CA LEU A 55 -14.44 -1.84 -9.86
C LEU A 55 -15.25 -1.52 -8.62
N ASP A 56 -14.90 -2.19 -7.53
CA ASP A 56 -15.45 -1.99 -6.19
C ASP A 56 -14.36 -2.04 -5.11
N SER A 57 -14.64 -1.36 -4.00
CA SER A 57 -13.76 -1.37 -2.83
C SER A 57 -13.54 -2.80 -2.31
N GLY A 58 -12.29 -3.14 -2.03
CA GLY A 58 -11.84 -4.39 -1.43
C GLY A 58 -11.16 -5.33 -2.42
N ALA A 59 -11.91 -5.85 -3.40
CA ALA A 59 -11.39 -6.87 -4.31
C ALA A 59 -10.51 -6.29 -5.44
N THR A 60 -10.79 -5.05 -5.84
CA THR A 60 -10.16 -4.44 -7.03
C THR A 60 -9.14 -3.35 -6.71
N ASP A 61 -8.94 -3.03 -5.43
CA ASP A 61 -8.18 -1.86 -4.99
C ASP A 61 -6.73 -1.84 -5.42
N TRP A 62 -6.04 -2.98 -5.33
CA TRP A 62 -4.64 -3.02 -5.73
C TRP A 62 -4.49 -2.88 -7.24
N ALA A 63 -5.44 -3.38 -8.02
CA ALA A 63 -5.47 -3.13 -9.46
C ALA A 63 -5.73 -1.65 -9.76
N ALA A 64 -6.69 -1.03 -9.07
CA ALA A 64 -6.98 0.40 -9.16
C ALA A 64 -5.75 1.26 -8.84
N TYR A 65 -5.10 0.97 -7.72
CA TYR A 65 -3.90 1.68 -7.27
C TYR A 65 -2.77 1.58 -8.31
N CYS A 66 -2.47 0.36 -8.78
CA CYS A 66 -1.43 0.15 -9.78
C CYS A 66 -1.75 0.84 -11.10
N TYR A 67 -3.01 0.76 -11.55
CA TYR A 67 -3.42 1.41 -12.80
C TYR A 67 -3.31 2.92 -12.71
N ALA A 68 -3.84 3.53 -11.64
CA ALA A 68 -3.74 4.96 -11.39
C ALA A 68 -2.30 5.47 -11.38
N ARG A 69 -1.39 4.70 -10.77
CA ARG A 69 0.04 5.05 -10.70
C ARG A 69 0.77 4.96 -12.04
N LEU A 70 0.37 4.05 -12.92
CA LEU A 70 1.03 3.83 -14.22
C LEU A 70 0.42 4.64 -15.36
N TYR A 71 -0.90 4.81 -15.35
CA TYR A 71 -1.66 5.35 -16.49
C TYR A 71 -2.54 6.56 -16.13
N GLY A 72 -2.57 6.97 -14.86
CA GLY A 72 -3.45 8.03 -14.38
C GLY A 72 -4.85 7.51 -14.02
N ALA A 73 -5.68 8.42 -13.52
CA ALA A 73 -6.97 8.11 -12.90
C ALA A 73 -8.18 8.72 -13.61
N ASP A 74 -8.03 9.11 -14.88
CA ASP A 74 -9.15 9.60 -15.67
C ASP A 74 -10.21 8.49 -15.77
N GLY A 75 -11.46 8.80 -15.39
CA GLY A 75 -12.58 7.83 -15.35
C GLY A 75 -12.73 7.08 -14.02
N ALA A 76 -11.88 7.34 -13.03
CA ALA A 76 -11.91 6.63 -11.74
C ALA A 76 -12.98 7.15 -10.76
N GLU A 77 -13.81 8.12 -11.13
CA GLU A 77 -14.69 8.84 -10.20
C GLU A 77 -15.69 7.92 -9.51
N GLU A 78 -16.30 6.99 -10.24
CA GLU A 78 -17.27 6.04 -9.68
C GLU A 78 -16.60 5.08 -8.69
N TYR A 79 -15.40 4.62 -9.02
CA TYR A 79 -14.61 3.78 -8.12
C TYR A 79 -14.21 4.55 -6.86
N ALA A 80 -13.69 5.79 -6.98
CA ALA A 80 -13.33 6.62 -5.84
C ALA A 80 -14.52 6.82 -4.89
N GLN A 81 -15.70 7.16 -5.44
CA GLN A 81 -16.94 7.28 -4.67
C GLN A 81 -17.38 5.96 -4.03
N SER A 82 -17.11 4.82 -4.67
CA SER A 82 -17.39 3.49 -4.08
C SER A 82 -16.54 3.25 -2.82
N VAL A 83 -15.27 3.62 -2.84
CA VAL A 83 -14.35 3.45 -1.71
C VAL A 83 -14.71 4.42 -0.59
N GLU A 84 -15.03 5.68 -0.90
CA GLU A 84 -15.48 6.66 0.09
C GLU A 84 -16.78 6.22 0.77
N ARG A 85 -17.76 5.74 -0.01
CA ARG A 85 -19.01 5.20 0.52
C ARG A 85 -18.76 4.02 1.46
N HIS A 86 -17.89 3.11 1.06
CA HIS A 86 -17.55 1.94 1.87
C HIS A 86 -16.91 2.34 3.21
N VAL A 87 -16.01 3.33 3.22
CA VAL A 87 -15.44 3.89 4.47
C VAL A 87 -16.54 4.46 5.37
N GLY A 88 -17.49 5.21 4.80
CA GLY A 88 -18.63 5.76 5.54
C GLY A 88 -19.54 4.67 6.13
N GLU A 89 -19.80 3.61 5.37
CA GLU A 89 -20.59 2.45 5.82
C GLU A 89 -19.91 1.70 6.97
N LEU A 90 -18.61 1.40 6.83
CA LEU A 90 -17.81 0.75 7.89
C LEU A 90 -17.81 1.58 9.18
N TYR A 91 -17.62 2.89 9.06
CA TYR A 91 -17.64 3.79 10.20
C TYR A 91 -19.02 3.84 10.88
N SER A 92 -20.09 3.86 10.09
CA SER A 92 -21.47 3.99 10.59
C SER A 92 -22.02 2.68 11.16
N ALA A 93 -21.61 1.52 10.64
CA ALA A 93 -22.01 0.21 11.13
C ALA A 93 -21.65 -0.01 12.60
N GLY A 94 -20.57 0.66 13.05
CA GLY A 94 -20.05 0.50 14.40
C GLY A 94 -19.39 -0.85 14.60
N GLY A 95 -18.51 -0.92 15.60
CA GLY A 95 -17.73 -2.13 15.89
C GLY A 95 -16.29 -2.06 15.38
N PHE A 96 -15.58 -3.17 15.53
CA PHE A 96 -14.18 -3.24 15.17
C PHE A 96 -14.00 -3.36 13.67
N VAL A 97 -13.31 -2.39 13.09
CA VAL A 97 -12.80 -2.43 11.71
C VAL A 97 -11.28 -2.43 11.80
N ARG A 98 -10.64 -3.32 11.03
CA ARG A 98 -9.18 -3.37 10.95
C ARG A 98 -8.65 -2.03 10.41
N PRO A 99 -7.70 -1.36 11.10
CA PRO A 99 -7.09 -0.12 10.60
C PRO A 99 -6.60 -0.19 9.14
N THR A 100 -6.11 -1.35 8.71
CA THR A 100 -5.62 -1.61 7.34
C THR A 100 -6.69 -1.48 6.26
N GLU A 101 -7.97 -1.66 6.59
CA GLU A 101 -9.07 -1.40 5.65
C GLU A 101 -9.17 0.11 5.35
N TYR A 102 -9.05 0.95 6.39
CA TYR A 102 -9.06 2.41 6.24
C TYR A 102 -7.78 2.93 5.58
N GLN A 103 -6.62 2.33 5.89
CA GLN A 103 -5.33 2.70 5.28
C GLN A 103 -5.33 2.40 3.78
N ARG A 104 -5.78 1.20 3.37
CA ARG A 104 -5.97 0.83 1.96
C ARG A 104 -6.94 1.78 1.26
N ALA A 105 -8.07 2.09 1.90
CA ALA A 105 -9.05 3.03 1.35
C ALA A 105 -8.45 4.43 1.16
N ALA A 106 -7.71 4.96 2.15
CA ALA A 106 -7.06 6.27 2.04
C ALA A 106 -6.09 6.33 0.86
N ILE A 107 -5.29 5.28 0.65
CA ILE A 107 -4.37 5.15 -0.48
C ILE A 107 -5.15 5.19 -1.81
N CYS A 108 -6.19 4.34 -1.94
CA CYS A 108 -6.94 4.22 -3.18
C CYS A 108 -7.71 5.50 -3.52
N ILE A 109 -8.40 6.09 -2.56
CA ILE A 109 -9.11 7.36 -2.73
C ILE A 109 -8.15 8.46 -3.20
N THR A 110 -6.94 8.51 -2.63
CA THR A 110 -5.95 9.54 -3.02
C THR A 110 -5.54 9.39 -4.47
N VAL A 111 -5.10 8.19 -4.88
CA VAL A 111 -4.56 8.00 -6.23
C VAL A 111 -5.63 8.10 -7.32
N THR A 112 -6.91 7.96 -6.96
CA THR A 112 -8.04 8.15 -7.87
C THR A 112 -8.68 9.54 -7.78
N GLY A 113 -8.08 10.48 -7.06
CA GLY A 113 -8.49 11.88 -7.04
C GLY A 113 -9.67 12.21 -6.12
N GLY A 114 -10.07 11.30 -5.23
CA GLY A 114 -11.11 11.54 -4.23
C GLY A 114 -10.58 12.21 -2.95
N ASN A 115 -11.41 12.25 -1.90
CA ASN A 115 -11.07 12.85 -0.60
C ASN A 115 -10.78 11.80 0.49
N PRO A 116 -9.51 11.54 0.84
CA PRO A 116 -9.15 10.47 1.76
C PRO A 116 -9.24 10.87 3.24
N SER A 117 -9.70 12.09 3.58
CA SER A 117 -9.60 12.65 4.94
C SER A 117 -10.24 11.78 6.03
N LEU A 118 -11.42 11.22 5.77
CA LEU A 118 -12.08 10.33 6.74
C LEU A 118 -11.30 9.03 6.93
N ALA A 119 -10.83 8.43 5.83
CA ALA A 119 -10.06 7.20 5.86
C ALA A 119 -8.70 7.41 6.55
N ALA A 120 -8.00 8.51 6.27
CA ALA A 120 -6.74 8.88 6.93
C ALA A 120 -6.94 9.13 8.44
N ARG A 121 -8.04 9.77 8.84
CA ARG A 121 -8.39 9.94 10.25
C ARG A 121 -8.61 8.60 10.94
N LEU A 122 -9.38 7.69 10.35
CA LEU A 122 -9.74 6.40 10.96
C LEU A 122 -8.58 5.39 10.93
N GLY A 123 -7.72 5.44 9.91
CA GLY A 123 -6.61 4.52 9.70
C GLY A 123 -5.27 4.99 10.29
N ALA A 124 -5.12 6.28 10.61
CA ALA A 124 -3.88 6.84 11.15
C ALA A 124 -4.14 7.92 12.21
N PHE A 125 -4.48 9.15 11.83
CA PHE A 125 -4.42 10.31 12.75
C PHE A 125 -5.25 10.17 14.03
N GLY A 126 -6.40 9.49 13.99
CA GLY A 126 -7.25 9.22 15.15
C GLY A 126 -7.31 7.74 15.54
N CYS A 127 -6.41 6.91 15.03
CA CYS A 127 -6.47 5.47 15.23
C CYS A 127 -5.72 5.04 16.50
N GLU A 128 -6.45 4.80 17.59
CA GLU A 128 -5.86 4.37 18.88
C GLU A 128 -5.60 2.86 18.98
N ILE A 129 -5.90 2.10 17.92
CA ILE A 129 -5.95 0.62 17.94
C ILE A 129 -5.02 -0.03 16.91
N LEU A 130 -3.96 0.67 16.47
CA LEU A 130 -2.98 0.10 15.52
C LEU A 130 -2.33 -1.17 16.09
N ASP A 131 -2.03 -1.17 17.40
CA ASP A 131 -1.48 -2.28 18.17
C ASP A 131 -2.31 -3.57 18.06
N ARG A 132 -3.62 -3.49 17.89
CA ARG A 132 -4.50 -4.67 17.76
C ARG A 132 -4.20 -5.53 16.54
N GLN A 133 -3.64 -4.94 15.48
CA GLN A 133 -3.15 -5.68 14.31
C GLN A 133 -1.63 -5.87 14.33
N GLY A 134 -0.93 -5.19 15.23
CA GLY A 134 0.51 -5.25 15.39
C GLY A 134 1.27 -4.42 14.36
N PHE A 135 2.57 -4.72 14.25
CA PHE A 135 3.57 -3.92 13.54
C PHE A 135 3.16 -3.53 12.10
N ASN A 136 2.52 -4.44 11.36
CA ASN A 136 2.08 -4.18 9.99
C ASN A 136 1.11 -2.99 9.87
N ALA A 137 0.23 -2.76 10.85
CA ALA A 137 -0.70 -1.63 10.80
C ALA A 137 0.00 -0.27 10.96
N TYR A 138 1.16 -0.23 11.62
CA TYR A 138 1.99 0.98 11.72
C TYR A 138 2.67 1.30 10.39
N ILE A 139 3.19 0.28 9.70
CA ILE A 139 3.77 0.44 8.36
C ILE A 139 2.72 1.01 7.39
N TRP A 140 1.54 0.39 7.34
CA TRP A 140 0.47 0.85 6.45
C TRP A 140 -0.12 2.22 6.83
N ALA A 141 -0.11 2.58 8.12
CA ALA A 141 -0.46 3.93 8.55
C ALA A 141 0.50 4.96 7.93
N LEU A 142 1.82 4.72 8.02
CA LEU A 142 2.82 5.63 7.46
C LEU A 142 2.72 5.71 5.93
N ILE A 143 2.53 4.57 5.26
CA ILE A 143 2.30 4.55 3.80
C ILE A 143 1.08 5.38 3.43
N ALA A 144 -0.05 5.20 4.13
CA ALA A 144 -1.26 5.97 3.86
C ALA A 144 -1.04 7.47 4.06
N LEU A 145 -0.34 7.89 5.12
CA LEU A 145 -0.01 9.29 5.33
C LEU A 145 0.89 9.85 4.21
N ASN A 146 1.94 9.12 3.83
CA ASN A 146 2.85 9.53 2.76
C ASN A 146 2.13 9.67 1.41
N VAL A 147 1.25 8.73 1.07
CA VAL A 147 0.46 8.79 -0.17
C VAL A 147 -0.53 9.94 -0.13
N THR A 148 -1.27 10.11 0.97
CA THR A 148 -2.31 11.14 1.08
C THR A 148 -1.76 12.57 1.12
N GLY A 149 -0.56 12.77 1.68
CA GLY A 149 0.05 14.09 1.87
C GLY A 149 -0.72 15.03 2.81
N ILE A 150 -1.76 14.52 3.49
CA ILE A 150 -2.59 15.31 4.40
C ILE A 150 -1.79 15.64 5.65
N GLN A 151 -1.91 16.89 6.11
CA GLN A 151 -1.27 17.34 7.34
C GLN A 151 -2.03 16.85 8.58
N PRO A 152 -1.33 16.50 9.67
CA PRO A 152 -1.98 16.04 10.90
C PRO A 152 -2.88 17.14 11.49
N PRO A 153 -4.10 16.81 11.92
CA PRO A 153 -4.88 17.72 12.75
C PRO A 153 -4.23 17.88 14.13
N GLU A 154 -4.60 18.95 14.84
CA GLU A 154 -4.19 19.15 16.24
C GLU A 154 -4.65 17.95 17.10
N GLY A 155 -3.73 17.42 17.90
CA GLY A 155 -4.01 16.26 18.77
C GLY A 155 -4.10 14.92 18.04
N ALA A 156 -3.56 14.79 16.83
CA ALA A 156 -3.44 13.50 16.16
C ALA A 156 -2.69 12.48 17.04
N ALA A 157 -3.27 11.28 17.18
CA ALA A 157 -2.70 10.15 17.90
C ALA A 157 -1.47 9.56 17.18
N ASN A 158 -1.48 9.57 15.84
CA ASN A 158 -0.36 9.08 15.03
C ASN A 158 -0.03 10.11 13.94
N THR A 159 1.22 10.54 13.86
CA THR A 159 1.77 11.39 12.80
C THR A 159 2.84 10.62 12.02
N ALA A 160 3.33 11.17 10.90
CA ALA A 160 4.45 10.57 10.19
C ALA A 160 5.70 10.42 11.09
N ASP A 161 5.99 11.41 11.93
CA ASP A 161 7.11 11.37 12.88
C ASP A 161 6.92 10.25 13.93
N THR A 162 5.75 10.16 14.58
CA THR A 162 5.54 9.17 15.65
C THR A 162 5.52 7.74 15.09
N LEU A 163 4.98 7.56 13.88
CA LEU A 163 5.00 6.27 13.19
C LEU A 163 6.42 5.89 12.76
N THR A 164 7.20 6.85 12.25
CA THR A 164 8.61 6.65 11.91
C THR A 164 9.42 6.25 13.13
N GLU A 165 9.29 6.97 14.23
CA GLU A 165 9.97 6.65 15.50
C GLU A 165 9.64 5.23 15.95
N TYR A 166 8.35 4.84 15.88
CA TYR A 166 7.92 3.49 16.21
C TYR A 166 8.53 2.45 15.28
N LEU A 167 8.55 2.66 13.97
CA LEU A 167 9.19 1.75 13.01
C LEU A 167 10.67 1.59 13.33
N ILE A 168 11.42 2.69 13.49
CA ILE A 168 12.85 2.65 13.80
C ILE A 168 13.13 1.87 15.09
N ALA A 169 12.31 2.07 16.13
CA ALA A 169 12.45 1.35 17.40
C ALA A 169 12.25 -0.17 17.28
N HIS A 170 11.58 -0.64 16.22
CA HIS A 170 11.36 -2.06 15.92
C HIS A 170 12.29 -2.59 14.83
N GLN A 171 13.21 -1.78 14.30
CA GLN A 171 14.20 -2.26 13.36
C GLN A 171 15.24 -3.13 14.08
N HIS A 172 15.49 -4.32 13.56
CA HIS A 172 16.48 -5.22 14.11
C HIS A 172 17.91 -4.69 13.92
N ALA A 173 18.86 -5.27 14.66
CA ALA A 173 20.27 -4.88 14.60
C ALA A 173 20.88 -5.10 13.19
N ASP A 174 20.41 -6.10 12.45
CA ASP A 174 20.84 -6.39 11.07
C ASP A 174 20.16 -5.50 10.01
N GLY A 175 19.23 -4.62 10.41
CA GLY A 175 18.51 -3.71 9.51
C GLY A 175 17.14 -4.24 9.07
N SER A 176 16.85 -5.52 9.32
CA SER A 176 15.57 -6.13 8.97
C SER A 176 14.41 -5.68 9.86
N PHE A 177 13.21 -5.99 9.39
CA PHE A 177 11.98 -5.90 10.16
C PHE A 177 11.25 -7.23 10.11
N ALA A 178 10.40 -7.48 11.11
CA ALA A 178 9.59 -8.69 11.19
C ALA A 178 8.18 -8.37 11.66
N LEU A 179 7.21 -9.20 11.24
CA LEU A 179 5.86 -9.10 11.79
C LEU A 179 5.85 -9.51 13.27
N MET A 180 6.61 -10.56 13.61
CA MET A 180 6.74 -11.14 14.94
C MET A 180 8.12 -11.81 15.09
N GLY A 181 8.69 -11.73 16.29
CA GLY A 181 9.98 -12.37 16.61
C GLY A 181 11.19 -11.63 16.06
N ASP A 182 12.38 -12.22 16.27
CA ASP A 182 13.66 -11.53 16.06
C ASP A 182 14.31 -11.82 14.69
N GLY A 183 13.66 -12.62 13.84
CA GLY A 183 14.15 -12.98 12.51
C GLY A 183 13.52 -12.09 11.43
N GLY A 184 14.35 -11.49 10.57
CA GLY A 184 13.88 -10.63 9.49
C GLY A 184 12.94 -11.32 8.49
N ASP A 185 11.94 -10.58 8.03
CA ASP A 185 10.94 -10.99 7.04
C ASP A 185 11.09 -10.08 5.80
N VAL A 186 11.20 -10.69 4.61
CA VAL A 186 11.44 -9.97 3.35
C VAL A 186 10.28 -9.05 2.99
N ASP A 187 9.04 -9.50 3.18
CA ASP A 187 7.85 -8.73 2.83
C ASP A 187 7.66 -7.56 3.79
N ILE A 188 7.84 -7.80 5.09
CA ILE A 188 7.72 -6.75 6.11
C ILE A 188 8.86 -5.74 6.01
N THR A 189 10.09 -6.21 5.74
CA THR A 189 11.24 -5.32 5.54
C THR A 189 11.03 -4.45 4.31
N ALA A 190 10.59 -5.01 3.18
CA ALA A 190 10.30 -4.23 1.98
C ALA A 190 9.18 -3.19 2.21
N ALA A 191 8.11 -3.56 2.91
CA ALA A 191 7.03 -2.65 3.25
C ALA A 191 7.48 -1.51 4.18
N ALA A 192 8.30 -1.82 5.20
CA ALA A 192 8.85 -0.81 6.11
C ALA A 192 9.82 0.14 5.38
N VAL A 193 10.68 -0.38 4.51
CA VAL A 193 11.58 0.44 3.66
C VAL A 193 10.77 1.38 2.78
N TYR A 194 9.71 0.90 2.14
CA TYR A 194 8.83 1.74 1.33
C TYR A 194 8.15 2.84 2.14
N ALA A 195 7.69 2.53 3.36
CA ALA A 195 7.08 3.51 4.25
C ALA A 195 8.09 4.58 4.71
N LEU A 196 9.29 4.16 5.12
CA LEU A 196 10.35 5.05 5.63
C LEU A 196 10.96 5.91 4.51
N ALA A 197 11.08 5.40 3.29
CA ALA A 197 11.57 6.15 2.14
C ALA A 197 10.62 7.27 1.68
N GLY A 198 9.33 7.18 2.04
CA GLY A 198 8.30 8.14 1.64
C GLY A 198 8.12 9.33 2.59
N THR A 199 8.95 9.49 3.62
CA THR A 199 8.83 10.55 4.62
C THR A 199 10.17 11.24 4.90
N ASP A 200 10.09 12.53 5.25
CA ASP A 200 11.25 13.33 5.70
C ASP A 200 11.45 13.29 7.22
N SER A 201 10.73 12.40 7.92
CA SER A 201 10.81 12.25 9.38
C SER A 201 12.25 11.90 9.82
N PRO A 202 12.74 12.43 10.95
CA PRO A 202 14.10 12.19 11.40
C PRO A 202 14.47 10.69 11.50
N GLY A 203 15.61 10.31 10.92
CA GLY A 203 16.11 8.93 10.94
C GLY A 203 15.48 7.99 9.91
N ALA A 204 14.42 8.39 9.21
CA ALA A 204 13.71 7.53 8.27
C ALA A 204 14.62 7.05 7.13
N ALA A 205 15.38 7.96 6.51
CA ALA A 205 16.29 7.63 5.41
C ALA A 205 17.38 6.62 5.80
N GLU A 206 17.96 6.76 7.00
CA GLU A 206 18.98 5.83 7.51
C GLU A 206 18.38 4.44 7.76
N ALA A 207 17.22 4.39 8.41
CA ALA A 207 16.52 3.13 8.67
C ALA A 207 16.07 2.44 7.36
N ALA A 208 15.56 3.20 6.39
CA ALA A 208 15.21 2.71 5.06
C ALA A 208 16.44 2.10 4.36
N GLN A 209 17.58 2.78 4.40
CA GLN A 209 18.82 2.29 3.79
C GLN A 209 19.28 0.97 4.43
N ARG A 210 19.26 0.86 5.76
CA ARG A 210 19.63 -0.37 6.46
C ARG A 210 18.73 -1.56 6.08
N GLY A 211 17.43 -1.33 5.94
CA GLY A 211 16.51 -2.36 5.48
C GLY A 211 16.74 -2.76 4.02
N ALA A 212 17.03 -1.78 3.15
CA ALA A 212 17.38 -2.04 1.76
C ALA A 212 18.69 -2.84 1.62
N ASP A 213 19.71 -2.51 2.41
CA ASP A 213 20.98 -3.24 2.43
C ASP A 213 20.78 -4.70 2.88
N TRP A 214 19.90 -4.93 3.86
CA TRP A 214 19.54 -6.28 4.29
C TRP A 214 18.83 -7.06 3.17
N LEU A 215 17.89 -6.43 2.45
CA LEU A 215 17.20 -7.04 1.30
C LEU A 215 18.15 -7.38 0.14
N ALA A 216 19.15 -6.55 -0.12
CA ALA A 216 20.17 -6.80 -1.15
C ALA A 216 21.05 -8.03 -0.82
N GLY A 217 21.08 -8.46 0.45
CA GLY A 217 21.78 -9.68 0.87
C GLY A 217 21.22 -10.97 0.27
N PHE A 218 20.02 -10.93 -0.33
CA PHE A 218 19.34 -12.09 -0.95
C PHE A 218 19.60 -12.24 -2.45
N ASP A 219 20.51 -11.44 -3.04
CA ASP A 219 20.86 -11.39 -4.48
C ASP A 219 21.37 -12.72 -5.10
N SER A 220 21.45 -13.80 -4.33
CA SER A 220 21.70 -15.16 -4.82
C SER A 220 20.53 -16.09 -4.52
N TYR A 221 19.48 -16.05 -5.34
CA TYR A 221 18.56 -17.18 -5.48
C TYR A 221 19.32 -18.34 -6.15
N SER A 222 19.88 -19.24 -5.34
CA SER A 222 20.40 -20.55 -5.77
C SER A 222 19.29 -21.55 -6.01
#